data_AF-A0A6M8VT68-F1
#
_entry.id   AF-A0A6M8VT68-F1
#
_cell.length_a   1.000
_cell.length_b   1.000
_cell.length_c   1.000
_cell.angle_alpha   90.00
_cell.angle_beta   90.00
_cell.angle_gamma   90.00
#
_symmetry.space_group_name_H-M   'P 1'
#
loop_
_entity.id
_entity.type
_entity.pdbx_description
1 polymer ?
#
loop_
_entity_poly.entity_id
_entity_poly.type
_entity_poly.pdbx_seq_one_letter_code
_entity_poly.pdbx_strand_id
1 'polypeptide(L)'
;MKRIFDLVLAVIGLVAAAPVMALIAVAIRLDSPGRVIFSQKRLGQHGQTFMIHKFRKFPDDWGTEGSGVTVAGDVRMTRLGRFLERSKLDELPQLWNIIKGDMSFVGPRPESLDFADLFTGEFERVHDYKPGIFGPNQVAYRNEAEMYPPDRNPDEFYRSELFPAKARNDLDYFARANLLTDIVWIVRGVWVSLIEAVNWKRLIRQRGIHMSYDSGALVAGWAIGNLLRFDGIPFGNHLNVFIHGLWLLPVVVIPMMFIFGSYRQPVRHFSLAAAARIGGTVMTGFVLVALVVLALINRNASMMVFPIATAASFLLMVTGRVYYRERWRSKKHSTSARSPTQRIAIYGAGRRGAALADLLESGFAEAEVVGFIDDNDQDMRGREIASRRVLGSERDLGTIHARHALDQIWTTFVPGVLKRRRLDEWCQDHAVELVVLPRSEPFHRLLEAQGHATALHPPIAAQNAAGHPDALEVSAD
;
A
#
# COMPACT_ATOMS: atom_id res chain seq x y z
N MET A 1 11.24 -34.83 -21.43
CA MET A 1 9.88 -34.24 -21.59
C MET A 1 9.68 -32.96 -20.79
N LYS A 2 9.92 -32.94 -19.46
CA LYS A 2 9.74 -31.73 -18.61
C LYS A 2 10.41 -30.47 -19.15
N ARG A 3 11.67 -30.54 -19.59
CA ARG A 3 12.40 -29.40 -20.16
C ARG A 3 11.71 -28.75 -21.37
N ILE A 4 11.15 -29.56 -22.27
CA ILE A 4 10.45 -29.08 -23.47
C ILE A 4 9.15 -28.39 -23.05
N PHE A 5 8.42 -29.00 -22.11
CA PHE A 5 7.22 -28.40 -21.53
C PHE A 5 7.51 -27.03 -20.89
N ASP A 6 8.54 -26.95 -20.04
CA ASP A 6 8.94 -25.71 -19.39
C ASP A 6 9.35 -24.65 -20.42
N LEU A 7 10.10 -25.03 -21.46
CA LEU A 7 10.51 -24.10 -22.51
C LEU A 7 9.32 -23.55 -23.29
N VAL A 8 8.40 -24.42 -23.75
CA VAL A 8 7.21 -24.02 -24.52
C VAL A 8 6.33 -23.08 -23.67
N LEU A 9 6.05 -23.46 -22.43
CA LEU A 9 5.22 -22.65 -21.54
C LEU A 9 5.90 -21.31 -21.18
N ALA A 10 7.23 -21.27 -21.06
CA ALA A 10 7.97 -20.05 -20.74
C ALA A 10 7.99 -19.08 -21.91
N VAL A 11 8.12 -19.58 -23.14
CA VAL A 11 8.04 -18.76 -24.36
C VAL A 11 6.63 -18.17 -24.49
N ILE A 12 5.58 -18.99 -24.35
CA ILE A 12 4.18 -18.51 -24.37
C ILE A 12 3.95 -17.48 -23.27
N GLY A 13 4.37 -17.79 -22.04
CA GLY A 13 4.24 -16.91 -20.89
C GLY A 13 4.98 -15.59 -21.07
N LEU A 14 6.19 -15.61 -21.64
CA LEU A 14 6.98 -14.41 -21.89
C LEU A 14 6.32 -13.51 -22.94
N VAL A 15 5.84 -14.09 -24.06
CA VAL A 15 5.13 -13.34 -25.10
C VAL A 15 3.83 -12.74 -24.55
N ALA A 16 3.05 -13.52 -23.79
CA ALA A 16 1.81 -13.05 -23.19
C ALA A 16 2.05 -11.97 -22.11
N ALA A 17 3.13 -12.09 -21.33
CA ALA A 17 3.47 -11.14 -20.27
C ALA A 17 4.22 -9.90 -20.79
N ALA A 18 4.78 -9.93 -22.00
CA ALA A 18 5.63 -8.85 -22.53
C ALA A 18 4.98 -7.44 -22.47
N PRO A 19 3.69 -7.25 -22.84
CA PRO A 19 3.04 -5.94 -22.72
C PRO A 19 2.99 -5.44 -21.27
N VAL A 20 2.66 -6.33 -20.33
CA VAL A 20 2.60 -6.01 -18.90
C VAL A 20 3.99 -5.74 -18.34
N MET A 21 4.99 -6.54 -18.72
CA MET A 21 6.39 -6.34 -18.33
C MET A 21 6.93 -5.01 -18.83
N ALA A 22 6.57 -4.57 -20.05
CA ALA A 22 6.94 -3.27 -20.58
C ALA A 22 6.32 -2.12 -19.77
N LEU A 23 5.03 -2.22 -19.41
CA LEU A 23 4.37 -1.24 -18.55
C LEU A 23 5.01 -1.17 -17.16
N ILE A 24 5.34 -2.33 -16.56
CA ILE A 24 6.05 -2.40 -15.28
C ILE A 24 7.43 -1.76 -15.40
N ALA A 25 8.17 -2.03 -16.47
CA ALA A 25 9.49 -1.45 -16.70
C ALA A 25 9.46 0.09 -16.77
N VAL A 26 8.47 0.65 -17.48
CA VAL A 26 8.24 2.10 -17.52
C VAL A 26 7.85 2.63 -16.14
N ALA A 27 6.93 1.95 -15.44
CA ALA A 27 6.51 2.36 -14.10
C ALA A 27 7.68 2.38 -13.10
N ILE A 28 8.60 1.42 -13.17
CA ILE A 28 9.80 1.39 -12.31
C ILE A 28 10.70 2.58 -12.58
N ARG A 29 10.94 2.91 -13.86
CA ARG A 29 11.73 4.09 -14.27
C ARG A 29 11.11 5.41 -13.81
N LEU A 30 9.78 5.48 -13.74
CA LEU A 30 9.05 6.65 -13.25
C LEU A 30 8.99 6.73 -11.72
N ASP A 31 9.02 5.60 -11.02
CA ASP A 31 8.94 5.55 -9.55
C ASP A 31 10.29 5.88 -8.86
N SER A 32 11.42 5.47 -9.45
CA SER A 32 12.76 5.79 -8.92
C SER A 32 13.86 5.69 -10.00
N PRO A 33 14.94 6.48 -9.92
CA PRO A 33 16.07 6.36 -10.84
C PRO A 33 16.75 4.99 -10.70
N GLY A 34 17.41 4.52 -11.77
CA GLY A 34 18.20 3.29 -11.78
C GLY A 34 17.74 2.18 -12.73
N ARG A 35 18.26 0.97 -12.51
CA ARG A 35 18.00 -0.20 -13.36
C ARG A 35 16.57 -0.74 -13.19
N VAL A 36 16.00 -1.32 -14.24
CA VAL A 36 14.66 -1.94 -14.18
C VAL A 36 14.73 -3.35 -13.58
N ILE A 37 15.74 -4.11 -14.00
CA ILE A 37 15.94 -5.50 -13.60
C ILE A 37 16.99 -5.54 -12.47
N PHE A 38 16.59 -6.17 -11.37
CA PHE A 38 17.48 -6.60 -10.31
C PHE A 38 17.99 -8.01 -10.61
N SER A 39 19.28 -8.27 -10.37
CA SER A 39 19.90 -9.56 -10.62
C SER A 39 20.76 -9.98 -9.43
N GLN A 40 20.61 -11.21 -8.97
CA GLN A 40 21.34 -11.76 -7.83
C GLN A 40 21.80 -13.19 -8.11
N LYS A 41 22.98 -13.58 -7.62
CA LYS A 41 23.40 -14.98 -7.64
C LYS A 41 22.58 -15.81 -6.65
N ARG A 42 22.13 -16.98 -7.08
CA ARG A 42 21.36 -17.93 -6.27
C ARG A 42 21.89 -19.34 -6.48
N LEU A 43 21.62 -20.23 -5.51
CA LEU A 43 21.90 -21.65 -5.61
C LEU A 43 20.95 -22.32 -6.61
N GLY A 44 21.51 -23.13 -7.49
CA GLY A 44 20.80 -23.86 -8.53
C GLY A 44 21.01 -25.37 -8.43
N GLN A 45 20.69 -26.05 -9.53
CA GLN A 45 20.81 -27.50 -9.61
C GLN A 45 22.28 -27.93 -9.43
N HIS A 46 22.49 -29.03 -8.71
CA HIS A 46 23.79 -29.58 -8.35
C HIS A 46 24.72 -28.58 -7.63
N GLY A 47 24.13 -27.62 -6.90
CA GLY A 47 24.86 -26.56 -6.20
C GLY A 47 25.48 -25.50 -7.13
N GLN A 48 25.21 -25.55 -8.44
CA GLN A 48 25.74 -24.55 -9.37
C GLN A 48 25.01 -23.22 -9.21
N THR A 49 25.76 -22.13 -9.15
CA THR A 49 25.16 -20.80 -9.02
C THR A 49 24.66 -20.27 -10.35
N PHE A 50 23.51 -19.58 -10.36
CA PHE A 50 22.99 -18.89 -11.53
C PHE A 50 22.49 -17.49 -11.16
N MET A 51 22.26 -16.65 -12.18
CA MET A 51 21.77 -15.28 -11.98
C MET A 51 20.25 -15.24 -12.07
N ILE A 52 19.56 -15.01 -10.95
CA ILE A 52 18.10 -14.84 -10.97
C ILE A 52 17.76 -13.40 -11.40
N HIS A 53 16.76 -13.25 -12.27
CA HIS A 53 16.28 -11.94 -12.71
C HIS A 53 14.90 -11.62 -12.11
N LYS A 54 14.77 -10.44 -11.49
CA LYS A 54 13.49 -9.92 -10.98
C LYS A 54 13.33 -8.45 -11.35
N PHE A 55 12.12 -7.92 -11.30
CA PHE A 55 11.94 -6.47 -11.31
C PHE A 55 12.44 -5.87 -10.00
N ARG A 56 13.07 -4.69 -10.10
CA ARG A 56 13.59 -3.97 -8.95
C ARG A 56 12.43 -3.49 -8.05
N LYS A 57 12.56 -3.74 -6.74
CA LYS A 57 11.60 -3.32 -5.71
C LYS A 57 12.16 -2.33 -4.68
N PHE A 58 13.48 -2.18 -4.67
CA PHE A 58 14.24 -1.30 -3.78
C PHE A 58 14.90 -0.18 -4.62
N PRO A 59 15.16 1.01 -4.05
CA PRO A 59 15.98 2.04 -4.69
C PRO A 59 17.35 1.48 -5.13
N ASP A 60 17.93 2.02 -6.21
CA ASP A 60 19.20 1.52 -6.80
C ASP A 60 20.42 1.93 -5.95
N ASP A 61 20.25 2.97 -5.13
CA ASP A 61 21.22 3.56 -4.22
C ASP A 61 21.21 2.90 -2.82
N TRP A 62 20.28 1.97 -2.56
CA TRP A 62 20.29 1.22 -1.31
C TRP A 62 21.44 0.21 -1.35
N GLY A 63 22.45 0.43 -0.50
CA GLY A 63 23.62 -0.44 -0.39
C GLY A 63 23.28 -1.87 0.02
N THR A 64 24.28 -2.76 0.03
CA THR A 64 24.16 -4.16 0.48
C THR A 64 23.92 -4.31 1.99
N GLU A 65 23.70 -3.22 2.71
CA GLU A 65 23.47 -3.21 4.16
C GLU A 65 21.99 -3.48 4.48
N GLY A 66 21.74 -4.67 5.04
CA GLY A 66 20.47 -5.10 5.60
C GLY A 66 20.30 -6.62 5.55
N SER A 67 19.33 -7.16 6.30
CA SER A 67 19.05 -8.61 6.31
C SER A 67 18.79 -9.13 4.89
N GLY A 68 19.33 -10.32 4.60
CA GLY A 68 19.09 -11.06 3.36
C GLY A 68 17.64 -11.55 3.22
N VAL A 69 16.85 -11.40 4.27
CA VAL A 69 15.43 -11.72 4.35
C VAL A 69 14.59 -10.44 4.26
N THR A 70 13.51 -10.51 3.47
CA THR A 70 12.54 -9.43 3.35
C THR A 70 11.41 -9.65 4.35
N VAL A 71 11.20 -8.70 5.26
CA VAL A 71 10.12 -8.74 6.27
C VAL A 71 8.88 -7.97 5.83
N ALA A 72 7.72 -8.29 6.42
CA ALA A 72 6.48 -7.63 6.09
C ALA A 72 6.54 -6.13 6.41
N GLY A 73 6.21 -5.30 5.41
CA GLY A 73 6.23 -3.84 5.58
C GLY A 73 7.63 -3.22 5.51
N ASP A 74 8.61 -3.91 4.93
CA ASP A 74 9.97 -3.39 4.72
C ASP A 74 9.96 -1.95 4.15
N VAL A 75 10.43 -1.02 4.98
CA VAL A 75 10.44 0.42 4.70
C VAL A 75 11.39 0.80 3.57
N ARG A 76 12.32 -0.10 3.21
CA ARG A 76 13.29 0.08 2.11
C ARG A 76 12.61 0.00 0.73
N MET A 77 11.43 -0.60 0.62
CA MET A 77 10.76 -0.79 -0.67
C MET A 77 10.18 0.51 -1.23
N THR A 78 10.26 0.68 -2.55
CA THR A 78 9.59 1.80 -3.22
C THR A 78 8.05 1.65 -3.19
N ARG A 79 7.32 2.69 -3.61
CA ARG A 79 5.85 2.62 -3.67
C ARG A 79 5.39 1.55 -4.66
N LEU A 80 6.02 1.51 -5.84
CA LEU A 80 5.76 0.46 -6.82
C LEU A 80 6.33 -0.89 -6.36
N GLY A 81 7.49 -0.91 -5.70
CA GLY A 81 8.12 -2.13 -5.17
C GLY A 81 7.22 -2.88 -4.20
N ARG A 82 6.52 -2.16 -3.31
CA ARG A 82 5.51 -2.75 -2.41
C ARG A 82 4.32 -3.36 -3.15
N PHE A 83 3.91 -2.76 -4.27
CA PHE A 83 2.85 -3.33 -5.10
C PHE A 83 3.34 -4.61 -5.79
N LEU A 84 4.51 -4.55 -6.43
CA LEU A 84 5.12 -5.68 -7.12
C LEU A 84 5.35 -6.88 -6.19
N GLU A 85 5.81 -6.64 -4.96
CA GLU A 85 6.01 -7.69 -3.95
C GLU A 85 4.70 -8.41 -3.60
N ARG A 86 3.61 -7.65 -3.40
CA ARG A 86 2.31 -8.22 -3.03
C ARG A 86 1.68 -8.99 -4.19
N SER A 87 1.82 -8.47 -5.40
CA SER A 87 1.29 -9.11 -6.60
C SER A 87 2.18 -10.24 -7.14
N LYS A 88 3.43 -10.36 -6.63
CA LYS A 88 4.48 -11.25 -7.16
C LYS A 88 4.76 -11.06 -8.65
N LEU A 89 4.44 -9.87 -9.18
CA LEU A 89 4.70 -9.52 -10.58
C LEU A 89 6.19 -9.23 -10.80
N ASP A 90 6.95 -9.00 -9.73
CA ASP A 90 8.40 -8.86 -9.79
C ASP A 90 9.12 -10.11 -10.28
N GLU A 91 8.49 -11.28 -10.20
CA GLU A 91 9.07 -12.56 -10.57
C GLU A 91 8.94 -12.89 -12.07
N LEU A 92 8.19 -12.10 -12.85
CA LEU A 92 8.00 -12.32 -14.29
C LEU A 92 9.31 -12.42 -15.11
N PRO A 93 10.37 -11.64 -14.84
CA PRO A 93 11.65 -11.79 -15.55
C PRO A 93 12.30 -13.17 -15.40
N GLN A 94 11.92 -13.97 -14.39
CA GLN A 94 12.42 -15.35 -14.20
C GLN A 94 11.97 -16.30 -15.32
N LEU A 95 10.95 -15.94 -16.12
CA LEU A 95 10.62 -16.68 -17.34
C LEU A 95 11.83 -16.79 -18.28
N TRP A 96 12.70 -15.78 -18.30
CA TRP A 96 13.96 -15.82 -19.04
C TRP A 96 14.94 -16.86 -18.48
N ASN A 97 15.01 -17.02 -17.15
CA ASN A 97 15.81 -18.05 -16.51
C ASN A 97 15.32 -19.46 -16.87
N ILE A 98 14.00 -19.64 -17.00
CA ILE A 98 13.45 -20.90 -17.53
C ILE A 98 13.88 -21.10 -18.97
N ILE A 99 13.78 -20.08 -19.84
CA ILE A 99 14.20 -20.22 -21.24
C ILE A 99 15.69 -20.59 -21.34
N LYS A 100 16.58 -19.92 -20.58
CA LYS A 100 18.01 -20.27 -20.49
C LYS A 100 18.27 -21.69 -20.00
N GLY A 101 17.40 -22.20 -19.13
CA GLY A 101 17.51 -23.53 -18.56
C GLY A 101 18.07 -23.58 -17.15
N ASP A 102 18.26 -22.42 -16.52
CA ASP A 102 18.68 -22.30 -15.12
C ASP A 102 17.55 -22.73 -14.16
N MET A 103 16.30 -22.49 -14.57
CA MET A 103 15.09 -22.75 -13.77
C MET A 103 14.05 -23.60 -14.52
N SER A 104 13.05 -24.04 -13.77
CA SER A 104 11.83 -24.75 -14.20
C SER A 104 10.59 -23.94 -13.76
N PHE A 105 9.40 -24.26 -14.29
CA PHE A 105 8.17 -23.67 -13.73
C PHE A 105 7.91 -24.15 -12.30
N VAL A 106 8.09 -25.45 -12.08
CA VAL A 106 7.91 -26.10 -10.78
C VAL A 106 9.24 -26.68 -10.33
N GLY A 107 9.66 -26.31 -9.12
CA GLY A 107 10.97 -26.60 -8.57
C GLY A 107 11.15 -26.02 -7.16
N PRO A 108 12.17 -26.45 -6.40
CA PRO A 108 12.50 -25.85 -5.11
C PRO A 108 12.79 -24.35 -5.25
N ARG A 109 12.62 -23.57 -4.18
CA ARG A 109 12.91 -22.13 -4.24
C ARG A 109 14.43 -21.90 -4.32
N PRO A 110 14.93 -21.06 -5.24
CA PRO A 110 16.36 -20.77 -5.31
C PRO A 110 16.81 -19.91 -4.13
N GLU A 111 17.58 -20.51 -3.22
CA GLU A 111 18.02 -19.85 -1.98
C GLU A 111 19.23 -18.93 -2.16
N SER A 112 19.41 -18.01 -1.20
CA SER A 112 20.55 -17.09 -1.18
C SER A 112 21.84 -17.86 -0.93
N LEU A 113 22.96 -17.32 -1.41
CA LEU A 113 24.29 -17.89 -1.11
C LEU A 113 24.59 -17.85 0.40
N ASP A 114 23.95 -16.94 1.14
CA ASP A 114 24.10 -16.80 2.61
C ASP A 114 23.55 -18.00 3.40
N PHE A 115 22.81 -18.89 2.72
CA PHE A 115 22.20 -20.11 3.28
C PHE A 115 22.73 -21.38 2.61
N ALA A 116 23.84 -21.29 1.86
CA ALA A 116 24.45 -22.44 1.19
C ALA A 116 24.91 -23.52 2.17
N ASP A 117 25.31 -23.11 3.38
CA ASP A 117 25.72 -23.97 4.48
C ASP A 117 24.60 -24.89 5.00
N LEU A 118 23.34 -24.54 4.76
CA LEU A 118 22.19 -25.33 5.21
C LEU A 118 21.94 -26.58 4.36
N PHE A 119 22.47 -26.62 3.14
CA PHE A 119 22.29 -27.75 2.22
C PHE A 119 23.36 -28.82 2.47
N THR A 120 23.28 -29.46 3.63
CA THR A 120 24.16 -30.57 4.03
C THR A 120 23.35 -31.82 4.38
N GLY A 121 23.95 -33.00 4.21
CA GLY A 121 23.32 -34.27 4.60
C GLY A 121 22.05 -34.57 3.82
N GLU A 122 20.91 -34.73 4.51
CA GLU A 122 19.64 -35.07 3.85
C GLU A 122 19.14 -33.98 2.88
N PHE A 123 19.51 -32.71 3.13
CA PHE A 123 19.02 -31.56 2.35
C PHE A 123 19.81 -31.29 1.07
N GLU A 124 20.98 -31.91 0.88
CA GLU A 124 21.75 -31.80 -0.38
C GLU A 124 20.93 -32.23 -1.59
N ARG A 125 20.06 -33.22 -1.40
CA ARG A 125 19.17 -33.76 -2.43
C ARG A 125 18.17 -32.74 -2.98
N VAL A 126 17.94 -31.61 -2.30
CA VAL A 126 17.13 -30.52 -2.85
C VAL A 126 17.77 -29.97 -4.13
N HIS A 127 19.11 -29.94 -4.20
CA HIS A 127 19.84 -29.50 -5.38
C HIS A 127 19.80 -30.50 -6.54
N ASP A 128 19.26 -31.71 -6.38
CA ASP A 128 19.05 -32.62 -7.51
C ASP A 128 18.01 -32.07 -8.51
N TYR A 129 17.16 -31.15 -8.05
CA TYR A 129 16.07 -30.57 -8.83
C TYR A 129 16.40 -29.15 -9.27
N LYS A 130 15.93 -28.76 -10.46
CA LYS A 130 16.03 -27.38 -10.93
C LYS A 130 15.14 -26.47 -10.08
N PRO A 131 15.63 -25.28 -9.68
CA PRO A 131 14.80 -24.32 -8.97
C PRO A 131 13.57 -23.89 -9.77
N GLY A 132 12.51 -23.52 -9.06
CA GLY A 132 11.20 -23.22 -9.64
C GLY A 132 10.60 -21.87 -9.24
N ILE A 133 9.81 -21.30 -10.15
CA ILE A 133 8.95 -20.15 -9.86
C ILE A 133 7.81 -20.56 -8.93
N PHE A 134 7.22 -21.73 -9.19
CA PHE A 134 6.12 -22.32 -8.41
C PHE A 134 6.57 -23.61 -7.72
N GLY A 135 5.77 -24.02 -6.74
CA GLY A 135 5.97 -25.26 -6.00
C GLY A 135 5.18 -25.23 -4.69
N PRO A 136 5.24 -26.34 -3.92
CA PRO A 136 4.51 -26.47 -2.66
C PRO A 136 4.85 -25.34 -1.69
N ASN A 137 6.15 -25.08 -1.53
CA ASN A 137 6.62 -24.07 -0.60
C ASN A 137 6.34 -22.64 -1.05
N GLN A 138 6.36 -22.36 -2.36
CA GLN A 138 6.04 -21.05 -2.91
C GLN A 138 4.56 -20.67 -2.68
N VAL A 139 3.68 -21.67 -2.60
CA VAL A 139 2.26 -21.48 -2.26
C VAL A 139 2.07 -21.44 -0.74
N ALA A 140 2.60 -22.41 0.00
CA ALA A 140 2.41 -22.50 1.44
C ALA A 140 3.06 -21.33 2.20
N TYR A 141 4.25 -20.91 1.77
CA TYR A 141 5.03 -19.85 2.39
C TYR A 141 5.02 -18.56 1.58
N ARG A 142 3.94 -18.29 0.82
CA ARG A 142 3.81 -17.06 0.02
C ARG A 142 4.01 -15.78 0.83
N ASN A 143 3.43 -15.74 2.03
CA ASN A 143 3.50 -14.62 2.97
C ASN A 143 4.54 -14.89 4.07
N GLU A 144 5.65 -15.55 3.72
CA GLU A 144 6.78 -15.82 4.62
C GLU A 144 7.23 -14.58 5.41
N ALA A 145 7.23 -13.41 4.76
CA ALA A 145 7.56 -12.13 5.37
C ALA A 145 6.69 -11.79 6.61
N GLU A 146 5.47 -12.34 6.70
CA GLU A 146 4.53 -12.15 7.81
C GLU A 146 4.68 -13.21 8.91
N MET A 147 5.44 -14.29 8.69
CA MET A 147 5.61 -15.38 9.64
C MET A 147 6.74 -15.15 10.66
N TYR A 148 7.59 -14.14 10.44
CA TYR A 148 8.70 -13.85 11.33
C TYR A 148 8.22 -13.28 12.68
N PRO A 149 8.61 -13.87 13.82
CA PRO A 149 8.29 -13.33 15.13
C PRO A 149 8.94 -11.95 15.34
N PRO A 150 8.25 -10.97 15.94
CA PRO A 150 8.80 -9.63 16.17
C PRO A 150 9.92 -9.61 17.23
N ASP A 151 10.04 -10.66 18.03
CA ASP A 151 10.98 -10.81 19.15
C ASP A 151 12.24 -11.62 18.79
N ARG A 152 12.35 -12.13 17.55
CA ARG A 152 13.50 -12.96 17.11
C ARG A 152 14.20 -12.40 15.89
N ASN A 153 15.49 -12.76 15.76
CA ASN A 153 16.26 -12.46 14.55
C ASN A 153 15.68 -13.26 13.36
N PRO A 154 15.27 -12.61 12.26
CA PRO A 154 14.69 -13.29 11.10
C PRO A 154 15.61 -14.36 10.48
N ASP A 155 16.92 -14.12 10.45
CA ASP A 155 17.87 -15.03 9.82
C ASP A 155 18.04 -16.31 10.66
N GLU A 156 18.02 -16.19 11.99
CA GLU A 156 18.11 -17.32 12.92
C GLU A 156 16.83 -18.18 12.88
N PHE A 157 15.65 -17.53 12.91
CA PHE A 157 14.37 -18.22 12.77
C PHE A 157 14.25 -18.94 11.43
N TYR A 158 14.70 -18.31 10.35
CA TYR A 158 14.75 -18.94 9.03
C TYR A 158 15.60 -20.22 9.04
N ARG A 159 16.83 -20.15 9.58
CA ARG A 159 17.77 -21.29 9.61
C ARG A 159 17.28 -22.46 10.46
N SER A 160 16.73 -22.17 11.63
CA SER A 160 16.37 -23.17 12.64
C SER A 160 15.01 -23.82 12.42
N GLU A 161 14.01 -23.06 11.96
CA GLU A 161 12.62 -23.53 11.90
C GLU A 161 12.11 -23.60 10.46
N LEU A 162 12.30 -22.54 9.67
CA LEU A 162 11.63 -22.42 8.39
C LEU A 162 12.30 -23.23 7.28
N PHE A 163 13.64 -23.19 7.20
CA PHE A 163 14.40 -23.89 6.17
C PHE A 163 14.22 -25.42 6.24
N PRO A 164 14.38 -26.09 7.40
CA PRO A 164 14.20 -27.54 7.47
C PRO A 164 12.80 -27.99 7.08
N ALA A 165 11.76 -27.23 7.49
CA ALA A 165 10.38 -27.52 7.12
C ALA A 165 10.17 -27.41 5.59
N LYS A 166 10.70 -26.35 4.96
CA LYS A 166 10.65 -26.17 3.51
C LYS A 166 11.41 -27.27 2.77
N ALA A 167 12.66 -27.54 3.15
CA ALA A 167 13.49 -28.54 2.50
C ALA A 167 12.83 -29.94 2.52
N ARG A 168 12.23 -30.34 3.65
CA ARG A 168 11.49 -31.61 3.76
C ARG A 168 10.26 -31.66 2.85
N ASN A 169 9.48 -30.58 2.79
CA ASN A 169 8.32 -30.49 1.90
C ASN A 169 8.71 -30.59 0.42
N ASP A 170 9.81 -29.94 0.03
CA ASP A 170 10.33 -30.03 -1.34
C ASP A 170 10.80 -31.46 -1.64
N LEU A 171 11.55 -32.09 -0.73
CA LEU A 171 12.01 -33.47 -0.92
C LEU A 171 10.86 -34.47 -1.05
N ASP A 172 9.80 -34.37 -0.23
CA ASP A 172 8.65 -35.27 -0.32
C ASP A 172 7.87 -35.08 -1.64
N TYR A 173 7.67 -33.84 -2.05
CA TYR A 173 6.98 -33.54 -3.31
C TYR A 173 7.79 -33.98 -4.53
N PHE A 174 9.05 -33.56 -4.63
CA PHE A 174 9.88 -33.81 -5.81
C PHE A 174 10.28 -35.28 -5.96
N ALA A 175 10.30 -36.06 -4.88
CA ALA A 175 10.46 -37.51 -4.95
C ALA A 175 9.35 -38.22 -5.74
N ARG A 176 8.15 -37.60 -5.85
CA ARG A 176 6.97 -38.17 -6.52
C ARG A 176 6.44 -37.30 -7.65
N ALA A 177 7.17 -36.23 -8.00
CA ALA A 177 6.70 -35.24 -8.94
C ALA A 177 6.59 -35.80 -10.36
N ASN A 178 5.50 -35.42 -11.02
CA ASN A 178 5.26 -35.69 -12.43
C ASN A 178 4.56 -34.50 -13.09
N LEU A 179 4.45 -34.53 -14.42
CA LEU A 179 3.94 -33.41 -15.20
C LEU A 179 2.52 -32.95 -14.78
N LEU A 180 1.64 -33.89 -14.40
CA LEU A 180 0.28 -33.54 -13.95
C LEU A 180 0.32 -32.81 -12.61
N THR A 181 1.14 -33.29 -11.67
CA THR A 181 1.31 -32.61 -10.38
C THR A 181 1.93 -31.22 -10.55
N ASP A 182 2.87 -31.06 -11.48
CA ASP A 182 3.46 -29.76 -11.80
C ASP A 182 2.40 -28.79 -12.34
N ILE A 183 1.55 -29.24 -13.26
CA ILE A 183 0.44 -28.42 -13.79
C ILE A 183 -0.49 -27.97 -12.65
N VAL A 184 -0.82 -28.85 -11.72
CA VAL A 184 -1.63 -28.49 -10.55
C VAL A 184 -0.95 -27.38 -9.73
N TRP A 185 0.35 -27.46 -9.49
CA TRP A 185 1.07 -26.42 -8.76
C TRP A 185 1.21 -25.11 -9.54
N ILE A 186 1.35 -25.15 -10.87
CA ILE A 186 1.32 -23.95 -11.71
C ILE A 186 -0.04 -23.27 -11.60
N VAL A 187 -1.13 -24.01 -11.78
CA VAL A 187 -2.49 -23.46 -11.71
C VAL A 187 -2.77 -22.91 -10.31
N ARG A 188 -2.42 -23.64 -9.25
CA ARG A 188 -2.56 -23.17 -7.86
C ARG A 188 -1.73 -21.93 -7.61
N GLY A 189 -0.47 -21.91 -8.05
CA GLY A 189 0.44 -20.77 -7.90
C GLY A 189 -0.08 -19.51 -8.59
N VAL A 190 -0.60 -19.64 -9.81
CA VAL A 190 -1.25 -18.54 -10.54
C VAL A 190 -2.52 -18.08 -9.81
N TRP A 191 -3.39 -19.01 -9.41
CA TRP A 191 -4.65 -18.70 -8.72
C TRP A 191 -4.43 -17.94 -7.41
N VAL A 192 -3.55 -18.45 -6.56
CA VAL A 192 -3.17 -17.80 -5.30
C VAL A 192 -2.52 -16.45 -5.57
N SER A 193 -1.70 -16.33 -6.63
CA SER A 193 -1.10 -15.04 -7.01
C SER A 193 -2.11 -13.98 -7.43
N LEU A 194 -3.19 -14.38 -8.10
CA LEU A 194 -4.23 -13.45 -8.53
C LEU A 194 -5.18 -13.06 -7.39
N ILE A 195 -5.55 -14.03 -6.54
CA ILE A 195 -6.57 -13.82 -5.51
C ILE A 195 -5.99 -13.19 -4.26
N GLU A 196 -4.87 -13.69 -3.73
CA GLU A 196 -4.34 -13.20 -2.46
C GLU A 196 -3.57 -11.88 -2.59
N ALA A 197 -3.19 -11.48 -3.81
CA ALA A 197 -2.64 -10.14 -4.07
C ALA A 197 -3.60 -9.01 -3.66
N VAL A 198 -4.90 -9.29 -3.57
CA VAL A 198 -5.94 -8.33 -3.22
C VAL A 198 -6.71 -8.86 -2.01
N ASN A 199 -6.82 -8.06 -0.94
CA ASN A 199 -7.67 -8.39 0.20
C ASN A 199 -9.16 -8.20 -0.18
N TRP A 200 -9.70 -9.15 -0.96
CA TRP A 200 -11.03 -9.10 -1.55
C TRP A 200 -12.13 -8.92 -0.50
N LYS A 201 -11.99 -9.53 0.68
CA LYS A 201 -12.96 -9.38 1.78
C LYS A 201 -13.04 -7.92 2.28
N ARG A 202 -11.90 -7.28 2.51
CA ARG A 202 -11.87 -5.85 2.90
C ARG A 202 -12.32 -4.95 1.75
N LEU A 203 -11.92 -5.29 0.52
CA LEU A 203 -12.24 -4.54 -0.69
C LEU A 203 -13.74 -4.52 -0.97
N ILE A 204 -14.37 -5.69 -1.05
CA ILE A 204 -15.80 -5.85 -1.33
C ILE A 204 -16.62 -5.21 -0.20
N ARG A 205 -16.23 -5.40 1.07
CA ARG A 205 -16.94 -4.82 2.22
C ARG A 205 -16.91 -3.29 2.25
N GLN A 206 -15.78 -2.67 1.90
CA GLN A 206 -15.64 -1.20 1.99
C GLN A 206 -15.99 -0.46 0.70
N ARG A 207 -15.85 -1.11 -0.47
CA ARG A 207 -15.91 -0.46 -1.78
C ARG A 207 -16.82 -1.16 -2.78
N GLY A 208 -17.38 -2.32 -2.45
CA GLY A 208 -18.19 -3.14 -3.34
C GLY A 208 -19.40 -2.40 -3.90
N ILE A 209 -20.10 -1.61 -3.09
CA ILE A 209 -21.27 -0.81 -3.55
C ILE A 209 -20.87 0.14 -4.68
N HIS A 210 -19.74 0.82 -4.56
CA HIS A 210 -19.27 1.76 -5.58
C HIS A 210 -18.75 1.05 -6.83
N MET A 211 -18.10 -0.10 -6.66
CA MET A 211 -17.67 -0.93 -7.80
C MET A 211 -18.87 -1.47 -8.58
N SER A 212 -19.92 -1.92 -7.89
CA SER A 212 -21.17 -2.35 -8.54
C SER A 212 -21.85 -1.21 -9.29
N TYR A 213 -21.89 -0.01 -8.70
CA TYR A 213 -22.41 1.17 -9.37
C TYR A 213 -21.61 1.51 -10.64
N ASP A 214 -20.28 1.52 -10.56
CA ASP A 214 -19.42 1.81 -11.70
C ASP A 214 -19.54 0.75 -12.80
N SER A 215 -19.64 -0.53 -12.45
CA SER A 215 -19.94 -1.60 -13.42
C SER A 215 -21.26 -1.35 -14.13
N GLY A 216 -22.31 -0.95 -13.40
CA GLY A 216 -23.58 -0.53 -13.98
C GLY A 216 -23.45 0.68 -14.90
N ALA A 217 -22.66 1.68 -14.52
CA ALA A 217 -22.40 2.88 -15.33
C ALA A 217 -21.61 2.57 -16.62
N LEU A 218 -20.71 1.58 -16.59
CA LEU A 218 -20.01 1.09 -17.79
C LEU A 218 -20.98 0.42 -18.75
N VAL A 219 -21.82 -0.49 -18.25
CA VAL A 219 -22.83 -1.20 -19.06
C VAL A 219 -23.84 -0.21 -19.64
N ALA A 220 -24.35 0.71 -18.82
CA ALA A 220 -25.31 1.72 -19.25
C ALA A 220 -24.69 2.69 -20.27
N GLY A 221 -23.47 3.18 -20.02
CA GLY A 221 -22.78 4.06 -20.97
C GLY A 221 -22.47 3.36 -22.30
N TRP A 222 -22.12 2.06 -22.27
CA TRP A 222 -21.96 1.25 -23.47
C TRP A 222 -23.28 1.09 -24.24
N ALA A 223 -24.38 0.82 -23.55
CA ALA A 223 -25.70 0.75 -24.16
C ALA A 223 -26.09 2.10 -24.80
N ILE A 224 -25.93 3.21 -24.08
CA ILE A 224 -26.21 4.56 -24.58
C ILE A 224 -25.36 4.86 -25.82
N GLY A 225 -24.06 4.55 -25.80
CA GLY A 225 -23.18 4.79 -26.94
C GLY A 225 -23.58 4.01 -28.20
N ASN A 226 -24.11 2.80 -28.04
CA ASN A 226 -24.64 2.03 -29.16
C ASN A 226 -26.00 2.55 -29.64
N LEU A 227 -26.91 2.87 -28.70
CA LEU A 227 -28.22 3.46 -29.02
C LEU A 227 -28.07 4.76 -29.81
N LEU A 228 -27.17 5.65 -29.39
CA LEU A 228 -26.91 6.92 -30.08
C LEU A 228 -26.20 6.75 -31.43
N ARG A 229 -25.45 5.65 -31.61
CA ARG A 229 -24.73 5.40 -32.87
C ARG A 229 -25.59 4.73 -33.93
N PHE A 230 -26.47 3.82 -33.52
CA PHE A 230 -27.24 2.96 -34.41
C PHE A 230 -28.75 3.22 -34.36
N ASP A 231 -29.18 4.28 -33.70
CA ASP A 231 -30.59 4.63 -33.45
C ASP A 231 -31.39 3.47 -32.83
N GLY A 232 -30.73 2.64 -32.04
CA GLY A 232 -31.30 1.40 -31.51
C GLY A 232 -30.26 0.37 -31.11
N ILE A 233 -30.74 -0.84 -30.77
CA ILE A 233 -29.86 -1.98 -30.50
C ILE A 233 -29.22 -2.40 -31.84
N PRO A 234 -27.89 -2.52 -31.90
CA PRO A 234 -27.22 -2.90 -33.15
C PRO A 234 -27.58 -4.33 -33.56
N PHE A 235 -27.74 -4.54 -34.87
CA PHE A 235 -28.03 -5.84 -35.47
C PHE A 235 -26.84 -6.38 -36.29
N GLY A 236 -26.90 -7.66 -36.66
CA GLY A 236 -25.87 -8.30 -37.48
C GLY A 236 -24.48 -8.32 -36.84
N ASN A 237 -23.44 -7.99 -37.60
CA ASN A 237 -22.04 -8.05 -37.15
C ASN A 237 -21.72 -7.11 -35.98
N HIS A 238 -22.54 -6.07 -35.75
CA HIS A 238 -22.37 -5.14 -34.64
C HIS A 238 -23.00 -5.64 -33.34
N LEU A 239 -23.97 -6.56 -33.41
CA LEU A 239 -24.57 -7.19 -32.22
C LEU A 239 -23.52 -7.96 -31.42
N ASN A 240 -22.60 -8.64 -32.12
CA ASN A 240 -21.53 -9.38 -31.47
C ASN A 240 -20.61 -8.46 -30.65
N VAL A 241 -20.23 -7.30 -31.22
CA VAL A 241 -19.43 -6.28 -30.54
C VAL A 241 -20.18 -5.70 -29.34
N PHE A 242 -21.49 -5.45 -29.50
CA PHE A 242 -22.35 -4.97 -28.42
C PHE A 242 -22.37 -5.94 -27.24
N ILE A 243 -22.65 -7.23 -27.48
CA ILE A 243 -22.69 -8.26 -26.44
C ILE A 243 -21.34 -8.40 -25.74
N HIS A 244 -20.24 -8.40 -26.50
CA HIS A 244 -18.90 -8.50 -25.93
C HIS A 244 -18.55 -7.28 -25.07
N GLY A 245 -18.92 -6.08 -25.50
CA GLY A 245 -18.70 -4.86 -24.73
C GLY A 245 -19.40 -4.83 -23.37
N LEU A 246 -20.58 -5.48 -23.24
CA LEU A 246 -21.33 -5.53 -21.97
C LEU A 246 -20.53 -6.16 -20.83
N TRP A 247 -19.69 -7.16 -21.11
CA TRP A 247 -18.88 -7.83 -20.10
C TRP A 247 -17.40 -7.45 -20.14
N LEU A 248 -16.82 -7.18 -21.32
CA LEU A 248 -15.42 -6.78 -21.45
C LEU A 248 -15.15 -5.46 -20.73
N LEU A 249 -16.06 -4.48 -20.82
CA LEU A 249 -15.84 -3.17 -20.23
C LEU A 249 -15.72 -3.22 -18.70
N PRO A 250 -16.65 -3.82 -17.93
CA PRO A 250 -16.47 -4.00 -16.49
C PRO A 250 -15.20 -4.80 -16.14
N VAL A 251 -14.91 -5.88 -16.88
CA VAL A 251 -13.75 -6.75 -16.63
C VAL A 251 -12.42 -6.02 -16.81
N VAL A 252 -12.33 -5.07 -17.74
CA VAL A 252 -11.10 -4.32 -18.00
C VAL A 252 -11.03 -3.04 -17.16
N VAL A 253 -12.10 -2.24 -17.14
CA VAL A 253 -12.07 -0.89 -16.59
C VAL A 253 -12.10 -0.89 -15.06
N ILE A 254 -12.83 -1.80 -14.40
CA ILE A 254 -12.91 -1.83 -12.92
C ILE A 254 -11.56 -2.16 -12.27
N PRO A 255 -10.81 -3.20 -12.72
CA PRO A 255 -9.45 -3.42 -12.22
C PRO A 255 -8.52 -2.24 -12.47
N MET A 256 -8.61 -1.58 -13.64
CA MET A 256 -7.83 -0.37 -13.91
C MET A 256 -8.18 0.75 -12.93
N MET A 257 -9.46 1.03 -12.69
CA MET A 257 -9.91 2.03 -11.70
C MET A 257 -9.38 1.74 -10.30
N PHE A 258 -9.19 0.46 -9.96
CA PHE A 258 -8.52 0.07 -8.73
C PHE A 258 -7.03 0.38 -8.74
N ILE A 259 -6.31 -0.03 -9.79
CA ILE A 259 -4.86 0.16 -9.96
C ILE A 259 -4.51 1.66 -9.95
N PHE A 260 -5.23 2.47 -10.73
CA PHE A 260 -5.05 3.93 -10.81
C PHE A 260 -5.63 4.67 -9.59
N GLY A 261 -6.22 3.95 -8.65
CA GLY A 261 -6.61 4.49 -7.35
C GLY A 261 -7.84 5.40 -7.38
N SER A 262 -8.74 5.21 -8.34
CA SER A 262 -10.04 5.90 -8.41
C SER A 262 -10.92 5.62 -7.20
N TYR A 263 -10.69 4.49 -6.51
CA TYR A 263 -11.38 4.13 -5.26
C TYR A 263 -10.62 4.49 -3.98
N ARG A 264 -9.47 5.17 -4.05
CA ARG A 264 -8.68 5.49 -2.84
C ARG A 264 -9.34 6.54 -1.94
N GLN A 265 -10.09 7.47 -2.53
CA GLN A 265 -10.75 8.53 -1.77
C GLN A 265 -12.20 8.13 -1.47
N PRO A 266 -12.67 8.32 -0.22
CA PRO A 266 -14.08 8.12 0.07
C PRO A 266 -14.91 9.16 -0.69
N VAL A 267 -16.07 8.74 -1.22
CA VAL A 267 -16.93 9.56 -2.10
C VAL A 267 -17.37 10.88 -1.44
N ARG A 268 -17.36 10.93 -0.10
CA ARG A 268 -17.57 12.16 0.69
C ARG A 268 -16.62 13.32 0.35
N HIS A 269 -15.40 13.01 -0.10
CA HIS A 269 -14.37 13.98 -0.46
C HIS A 269 -14.14 14.04 -1.99
N PHE A 270 -15.18 13.75 -2.77
CA PHE A 270 -15.07 13.78 -4.23
C PHE A 270 -14.67 15.17 -4.73
N SER A 271 -13.50 15.25 -5.35
CA SER A 271 -12.85 16.48 -5.84
C SER A 271 -12.67 16.46 -7.37
N LEU A 272 -12.32 17.60 -7.96
CA LEU A 272 -12.04 17.71 -9.39
C LEU A 272 -10.87 16.79 -9.82
N ALA A 273 -9.84 16.67 -8.97
CA ALA A 273 -8.73 15.74 -9.19
C ALA A 273 -9.17 14.27 -9.15
N ALA A 274 -10.20 13.92 -8.37
CA ALA A 274 -10.79 12.59 -8.41
C ALA A 274 -11.56 12.35 -9.71
N ALA A 275 -12.30 13.35 -10.20
CA ALA A 275 -12.97 13.28 -11.49
C ALA A 275 -11.96 13.10 -12.65
N ALA A 276 -10.88 13.89 -12.68
CA ALA A 276 -9.85 13.78 -13.71
C ALA A 276 -9.19 12.38 -13.74
N ARG A 277 -8.91 11.80 -12.56
CA ARG A 277 -8.38 10.43 -12.46
C ARG A 277 -9.35 9.36 -12.99
N ILE A 278 -10.64 9.49 -12.67
CA ILE A 278 -11.68 8.60 -13.22
C ILE A 278 -11.72 8.75 -14.73
N GLY A 279 -11.75 9.98 -15.25
CA GLY A 279 -11.77 10.26 -16.69
C GLY A 279 -10.59 9.62 -17.42
N GLY A 280 -9.36 9.84 -16.94
CA GLY A 280 -8.16 9.25 -17.53
C GLY A 280 -8.18 7.72 -17.50
N THR A 281 -8.66 7.12 -16.40
CA THR A 281 -8.71 5.66 -16.26
C THR A 281 -9.76 5.02 -17.18
N VAL A 282 -10.97 5.60 -17.21
CA VAL A 282 -12.07 5.13 -18.07
C VAL A 282 -11.67 5.26 -19.53
N MET A 283 -11.10 6.40 -19.94
CA MET A 283 -10.61 6.60 -21.30
C MET A 283 -9.57 5.54 -21.69
N THR A 284 -8.57 5.31 -20.84
CA THR A 284 -7.51 4.31 -21.12
C THR A 284 -8.11 2.90 -21.23
N GLY A 285 -9.04 2.54 -20.35
CA GLY A 285 -9.69 1.23 -20.38
C GLY A 285 -10.57 1.03 -21.63
N PHE A 286 -11.31 2.06 -22.06
CA PHE A 286 -12.08 2.01 -23.31
C PHE A 286 -11.19 1.87 -24.54
N VAL A 287 -10.04 2.56 -24.58
CA VAL A 287 -9.04 2.39 -25.66
C VAL A 287 -8.53 0.96 -25.70
N LEU A 288 -8.19 0.37 -24.54
CA LEU A 288 -7.72 -1.02 -24.47
C LEU A 288 -8.80 -2.00 -24.98
N VAL A 289 -10.05 -1.83 -24.56
CA VAL A 289 -11.17 -2.65 -25.06
C VAL A 289 -11.39 -2.44 -26.55
N ALA A 290 -11.27 -1.23 -27.07
CA ALA A 290 -11.38 -0.96 -28.50
C ALA A 290 -10.31 -1.71 -29.30
N LEU A 291 -9.06 -1.70 -28.84
CA LEU A 291 -7.96 -2.45 -29.46
C LEU A 291 -8.23 -3.97 -29.45
N VAL A 292 -8.71 -4.52 -28.33
CA VAL A 292 -9.06 -5.95 -28.22
C VAL A 292 -10.20 -6.31 -29.17
N VAL A 293 -11.26 -5.49 -29.21
CA VAL A 293 -12.41 -5.72 -30.10
C VAL A 293 -11.97 -5.69 -31.57
N LEU A 294 -11.19 -4.68 -31.97
CA LEU A 294 -10.73 -4.54 -33.35
C LEU A 294 -9.76 -5.66 -33.76
N ALA A 295 -8.91 -6.11 -32.85
CA ALA A 295 -7.92 -7.15 -33.14
C ALA A 295 -8.52 -8.56 -33.18
N LEU A 296 -9.42 -8.89 -32.24
CA LEU A 296 -9.81 -10.27 -31.95
C LEU A 296 -11.29 -10.59 -32.23
N ILE A 297 -12.17 -9.59 -32.23
CA ILE A 297 -13.63 -9.83 -32.29
C ILE A 297 -14.19 -9.41 -33.64
N ASN A 298 -14.05 -8.14 -33.99
CA ASN A 298 -14.59 -7.62 -35.25
C ASN A 298 -13.78 -6.40 -35.72
N ARG A 299 -13.06 -6.57 -36.83
CA ARG A 299 -12.26 -5.51 -37.47
C ARG A 299 -13.11 -4.35 -38.03
N ASN A 300 -14.37 -4.62 -38.34
CA ASN A 300 -15.31 -3.63 -38.88
C ASN A 300 -16.18 -2.98 -37.79
N ALA A 301 -15.77 -3.05 -36.53
CA ALA A 301 -16.48 -2.39 -35.44
C ALA A 301 -16.50 -0.87 -35.64
N SER A 302 -17.64 -0.23 -35.38
CA SER A 302 -17.78 1.22 -35.50
C SER A 302 -16.97 1.93 -34.41
N MET A 303 -15.86 2.57 -34.80
CA MET A 303 -14.98 3.28 -33.87
C MET A 303 -15.67 4.42 -33.10
N MET A 304 -16.73 5.01 -33.66
CA MET A 304 -17.49 6.09 -33.02
C MET A 304 -18.23 5.67 -31.74
N VAL A 305 -18.51 4.37 -31.55
CA VAL A 305 -19.23 3.89 -30.35
C VAL A 305 -18.38 4.09 -29.10
N PHE A 306 -17.07 3.83 -29.19
CA PHE A 306 -16.16 3.88 -28.04
C PHE A 306 -16.05 5.27 -27.40
N PRO A 307 -15.78 6.38 -28.11
CA PRO A 307 -15.71 7.71 -27.50
C PRO A 307 -17.05 8.17 -26.93
N ILE A 308 -18.17 7.89 -27.60
CA ILE A 308 -19.52 8.25 -27.10
C ILE A 308 -19.80 7.48 -25.80
N ALA A 309 -19.58 6.18 -25.80
CA ALA A 309 -19.76 5.35 -24.61
C ALA A 309 -18.82 5.74 -23.47
N THR A 310 -17.57 6.10 -23.76
CA THR A 310 -16.60 6.61 -22.78
C THR A 310 -17.13 7.86 -22.08
N ALA A 311 -17.63 8.83 -22.86
CA ALA A 311 -18.19 10.06 -22.33
C ALA A 311 -19.44 9.80 -21.47
N ALA A 312 -20.35 8.94 -21.95
CA ALA A 312 -21.55 8.56 -21.22
C ALA A 312 -21.23 7.86 -19.88
N SER A 313 -20.32 6.87 -19.89
CA SER A 313 -19.88 6.19 -18.68
C SER A 313 -19.20 7.13 -17.69
N PHE A 314 -18.34 8.03 -18.17
CA PHE A 314 -17.70 9.04 -17.33
C PHE A 314 -18.72 9.95 -16.64
N LEU A 315 -19.69 10.48 -17.40
CA LEU A 315 -20.75 11.35 -16.88
C LEU A 315 -21.58 10.62 -15.81
N LEU A 316 -22.01 9.39 -16.08
CA LEU A 316 -22.74 8.58 -15.10
C LEU A 316 -21.93 8.36 -13.82
N MET A 317 -20.65 8.01 -13.93
CA MET A 317 -19.78 7.79 -12.78
C MET A 317 -19.55 9.04 -11.93
N VAL A 318 -19.38 10.21 -12.56
CA VAL A 318 -19.16 11.48 -11.87
C VAL A 318 -20.45 11.97 -11.22
N THR A 319 -21.57 11.96 -11.97
CA THR A 319 -22.87 12.39 -11.44
C THR A 319 -23.33 11.53 -10.28
N GLY A 320 -23.16 10.21 -10.35
CA GLY A 320 -23.44 9.30 -9.22
C GLY A 320 -22.67 9.63 -7.95
N ARG A 321 -21.38 9.98 -8.09
CA ARG A 321 -20.54 10.37 -6.94
C ARG A 321 -20.94 11.74 -6.37
N VAL A 322 -21.25 12.71 -7.22
CA VAL A 322 -21.75 14.02 -6.79
C VAL A 322 -23.09 13.86 -6.07
N TYR A 323 -24.03 13.09 -6.62
CA TYR A 323 -25.31 12.80 -5.99
C TYR A 323 -25.15 12.12 -4.63
N TYR A 324 -24.29 11.10 -4.53
CA TYR A 324 -24.02 10.42 -3.26
C TYR A 324 -23.42 11.36 -2.21
N ARG A 325 -22.51 12.26 -2.63
CA ARG A 325 -21.92 13.29 -1.77
C ARG A 325 -22.98 14.23 -1.20
N GLU A 326 -23.88 14.74 -2.05
CA GLU A 326 -24.94 15.67 -1.60
C GLU A 326 -25.98 14.96 -0.72
N ARG A 327 -26.38 13.73 -1.04
CA ARG A 327 -27.28 12.94 -0.19
C ARG A 327 -26.68 12.67 1.19
N TRP A 328 -25.37 12.45 1.26
CA TRP A 328 -24.67 12.29 2.54
C TRP A 328 -24.64 13.59 3.34
N ARG A 329 -24.36 14.74 2.71
CA ARG A 329 -24.42 16.07 3.35
C ARG A 329 -25.80 16.39 3.91
N SER A 330 -26.85 16.10 3.14
CA SER A 330 -28.24 16.33 3.51
C SER A 330 -28.69 15.46 4.69
N LYS A 331 -28.30 14.18 4.72
CA LYS A 331 -28.56 13.30 5.87
C LYS A 331 -27.91 13.82 7.16
N LYS A 332 -26.69 14.37 7.08
CA LYS A 332 -26.00 14.94 8.25
C LYS A 332 -26.68 16.21 8.77
N HIS A 333 -27.25 17.04 7.88
CA HIS A 333 -28.04 18.21 8.28
C HIS A 333 -29.39 17.82 8.90
N SER A 334 -30.03 16.76 8.41
CA SER A 334 -31.32 16.29 8.94
C SER A 334 -31.22 15.58 10.31
N THR A 335 -30.05 15.06 10.67
CA THR A 335 -29.77 14.48 12.00
C THR A 335 -29.10 15.46 12.97
N SER A 336 -28.90 16.73 12.56
CA SER A 336 -28.34 17.77 13.42
C SER A 336 -29.42 18.44 14.29
N ALA A 337 -30.16 17.62 15.05
CA ALA A 337 -30.68 18.08 16.33
C ALA A 337 -29.47 18.09 17.28
N ARG A 338 -28.96 19.29 17.62
CA ARG A 338 -27.92 19.60 18.62
C ARG A 338 -27.35 18.38 19.37
N SER A 339 -26.19 17.89 18.95
CA SER A 339 -25.32 17.13 19.86
C SER A 339 -24.61 18.13 20.80
N PRO A 340 -24.40 17.80 22.09
CA PRO A 340 -23.74 18.70 23.03
C PRO A 340 -22.29 18.98 22.59
N THR A 341 -21.84 20.23 22.73
CA THR A 341 -20.46 20.67 22.48
C THR A 341 -19.48 19.79 23.26
N GLN A 342 -18.54 19.15 22.57
CA GLN A 342 -17.55 18.26 23.18
C GLN A 342 -16.47 19.10 23.86
N ARG A 343 -16.25 18.89 25.16
CA ARG A 343 -15.27 19.61 25.98
C ARG A 343 -13.92 18.90 25.93
N ILE A 344 -12.94 19.56 25.33
CA ILE A 344 -11.63 18.99 25.01
C ILE A 344 -10.54 19.69 25.84
N ALA A 345 -9.69 18.91 26.50
CA ALA A 345 -8.43 19.40 27.07
C ALA A 345 -7.24 19.01 26.19
N ILE A 346 -6.29 19.92 26.01
CA ILE A 346 -5.09 19.67 25.20
C ILE A 346 -3.90 19.41 26.11
N TYR A 347 -3.32 18.21 25.98
CA TYR A 347 -2.13 17.82 26.70
C TYR A 347 -0.87 18.19 25.90
N GLY A 348 -0.08 19.10 26.48
CA GLY A 348 1.13 19.72 25.93
C GLY A 348 0.88 21.17 25.52
N ALA A 349 1.35 22.11 26.34
CA ALA A 349 1.16 23.56 26.19
C ALA A 349 2.28 24.24 25.37
N GLY A 350 3.01 23.47 24.57
CA GLY A 350 3.99 24.02 23.62
C GLY A 350 3.34 24.64 22.38
N ARG A 351 4.17 25.13 21.44
CA ARG A 351 3.71 25.73 20.16
C ARG A 351 2.73 24.85 19.37
N ARG A 352 2.90 23.52 19.44
CA ARG A 352 2.02 22.54 18.78
C ARG A 352 0.65 22.45 19.44
N GLY A 353 0.59 22.60 20.76
CA GLY A 353 -0.66 22.67 21.52
C GLY A 353 -1.46 23.91 21.16
N ALA A 354 -0.79 25.07 21.14
CA ALA A 354 -1.41 26.33 20.75
C ALA A 354 -2.04 26.25 19.34
N ALA A 355 -1.27 25.79 18.35
CA ALA A 355 -1.78 25.63 16.99
C ALA A 355 -2.93 24.61 16.87
N LEU A 356 -2.94 23.58 17.72
CA LEU A 356 -4.06 22.63 17.77
C LEU A 356 -5.34 23.28 18.33
N ALA A 357 -5.21 24.13 19.35
CA ALA A 357 -6.35 24.87 19.89
C ALA A 357 -6.98 25.77 18.83
N ASP A 358 -6.16 26.55 18.12
CA ASP A 358 -6.62 27.43 17.04
C ASP A 358 -7.32 26.64 15.91
N LEU A 359 -6.80 25.45 15.59
CA LEU A 359 -7.38 24.57 14.59
C LEU A 359 -8.72 23.98 15.04
N LEU A 360 -8.85 23.60 16.31
CA LEU A 360 -10.10 23.09 16.87
C LEU A 360 -11.16 24.19 16.88
N GLU A 361 -10.81 25.41 17.28
CA GLU A 361 -11.74 26.53 17.32
C GLU A 361 -12.15 27.03 15.92
N SER A 362 -11.24 27.03 14.94
CA SER A 362 -11.54 27.47 13.57
C SER A 362 -12.17 26.39 12.69
N GLY A 363 -11.90 25.11 12.96
CA GLY A 363 -12.26 23.99 12.10
C GLY A 363 -13.39 23.10 12.61
N PHE A 364 -13.71 23.14 13.91
CA PHE A 364 -14.66 22.23 14.56
C PHE A 364 -15.68 22.99 15.40
N ALA A 365 -16.81 23.35 14.80
CA ALA A 365 -17.91 24.08 15.46
C ALA A 365 -18.55 23.33 16.66
N GLU A 366 -18.24 22.04 16.83
CA GLU A 366 -18.78 21.17 17.89
C GLU A 366 -17.76 20.93 19.04
N ALA A 367 -16.56 21.54 18.98
CA ALA A 367 -15.50 21.37 19.98
C ALA A 367 -15.31 22.64 20.82
N GLU A 368 -15.31 22.48 22.15
CA GLU A 368 -14.95 23.53 23.11
C GLU A 368 -13.60 23.19 23.74
N VAL A 369 -12.56 23.98 23.45
CA VAL A 369 -11.25 23.81 24.06
C VAL A 369 -11.27 24.42 25.47
N VAL A 370 -11.31 23.56 26.49
CA VAL A 370 -11.41 23.94 27.89
C VAL A 370 -10.10 24.56 28.40
N GLY A 371 -8.95 24.01 27.97
CA GLY A 371 -7.63 24.49 28.36
C GLY A 371 -6.51 23.48 28.17
N PHE A 372 -5.33 23.84 28.65
CA PHE A 372 -4.10 23.07 28.47
C PHE A 372 -3.69 22.30 29.72
N ILE A 373 -3.08 21.14 29.53
CA ILE A 373 -2.43 20.33 30.57
C ILE A 373 -0.95 20.21 30.21
N ASP A 374 -0.05 20.59 31.11
CA ASP A 374 1.39 20.46 30.90
C ASP A 374 2.10 20.00 32.18
N ASP A 375 3.05 19.09 32.02
CA ASP A 375 3.87 18.56 33.11
C ASP A 375 5.16 19.38 33.32
N ASN A 376 5.52 20.24 32.36
CA ASN A 376 6.70 21.08 32.45
C ASN A 376 6.43 22.33 33.32
N ASP A 377 7.22 22.41 34.40
CA ASP A 377 7.43 23.54 35.31
C ASP A 377 6.21 24.06 36.09
N GLN A 378 6.41 24.35 37.37
CA GLN A 378 5.38 24.96 38.23
C GLN A 378 5.00 26.37 37.74
N ASP A 379 5.84 26.99 36.90
CA ASP A 379 5.72 28.32 36.32
C ASP A 379 4.73 28.46 35.15
N MET A 380 4.24 27.34 34.60
CA MET A 380 3.30 27.36 33.47
C MET A 380 1.82 27.38 33.91
N ARG A 381 1.52 27.00 35.16
CA ARG A 381 0.15 26.97 35.68
C ARG A 381 -0.47 28.37 35.69
N GLY A 382 -1.64 28.51 35.08
CA GLY A 382 -2.35 29.80 34.99
C GLY A 382 -1.87 30.74 33.89
N ARG A 383 -0.80 30.41 33.14
CA ARG A 383 -0.45 31.15 31.92
C ARG A 383 -1.51 30.95 30.85
N GLU A 384 -1.76 32.01 30.07
CA GLU A 384 -2.65 31.97 28.92
C GLU A 384 -1.86 31.69 27.64
N ILE A 385 -2.32 30.69 26.90
CA ILE A 385 -1.76 30.22 25.63
C ILE A 385 -2.95 30.13 24.68
N ALA A 386 -2.88 30.79 23.52
CA ALA A 386 -4.02 30.87 22.58
C ALA A 386 -5.34 31.24 23.29
N SER A 387 -5.31 32.24 24.18
CA SER A 387 -6.47 32.71 24.97
C SER A 387 -7.09 31.68 25.94
N ARG A 388 -6.40 30.56 26.22
CA ARG A 388 -6.83 29.53 27.20
C ARG A 388 -5.76 29.30 28.25
N ARG A 389 -6.18 28.95 29.46
CA ARG A 389 -5.26 28.74 30.59
C ARG A 389 -4.69 27.34 30.60
N VAL A 390 -3.45 27.23 31.06
CA VAL A 390 -2.89 25.96 31.54
C VAL A 390 -3.56 25.63 32.88
N LEU A 391 -4.42 24.61 32.86
CA LEU A 391 -5.25 24.19 33.98
C LEU A 391 -4.47 23.44 35.06
N GLY A 392 -3.38 22.78 34.67
CA GLY A 392 -2.55 22.00 35.57
C GLY A 392 -1.68 20.97 34.84
N SER A 393 -1.26 19.97 35.59
CA SER A 393 -0.42 18.84 35.17
C SER A 393 -1.23 17.53 35.16
N GLU A 394 -0.62 16.42 34.76
CA GLU A 394 -1.23 15.07 34.82
C GLU A 394 -1.82 14.77 36.23
N ARG A 395 -1.19 15.29 37.29
CA ARG A 395 -1.63 15.06 38.68
C ARG A 395 -2.95 15.74 39.01
N ASP A 396 -3.31 16.81 38.30
CA ASP A 396 -4.52 17.59 38.57
C ASP A 396 -5.70 17.14 37.70
N LEU A 397 -5.53 16.10 36.87
CA LEU A 397 -6.55 15.58 35.94
C LEU A 397 -7.89 15.30 36.63
N GLY A 398 -7.87 14.70 37.83
CA GLY A 398 -9.08 14.43 38.59
C GLY A 398 -9.84 15.71 38.97
N THR A 399 -9.13 16.74 39.44
CA THR A 399 -9.72 18.04 39.80
C THR A 399 -10.20 18.80 38.57
N ILE A 400 -9.45 18.75 37.47
CA ILE A 400 -9.81 19.39 36.20
C ILE A 400 -11.09 18.75 35.64
N HIS A 401 -11.17 17.43 35.61
CA HIS A 401 -12.35 16.71 35.12
C HIS A 401 -13.57 16.95 36.01
N ALA A 402 -13.42 16.93 37.34
CA ALA A 402 -14.53 17.23 38.25
C ALA A 402 -15.10 18.65 38.05
N ARG A 403 -14.25 19.62 37.67
CA ARG A 403 -14.65 21.03 37.47
C ARG A 403 -15.19 21.33 36.08
N HIS A 404 -14.62 20.71 35.05
CA HIS A 404 -14.89 21.06 33.65
C HIS A 404 -15.61 19.96 32.86
N ALA A 405 -15.78 18.77 33.45
CA ALA A 405 -16.45 17.61 32.84
C ALA A 405 -15.95 17.32 31.41
N LEU A 406 -14.65 17.01 31.31
CA LEU A 406 -13.98 16.74 30.05
C LEU A 406 -14.56 15.52 29.36
N ASP A 407 -14.81 15.61 28.05
CA ASP A 407 -15.21 14.49 27.20
C ASP A 407 -13.99 13.83 26.55
N GLN A 408 -12.97 14.63 26.22
CA GLN A 408 -11.76 14.14 25.53
C GLN A 408 -10.47 14.84 26.00
N ILE A 409 -9.36 14.13 25.89
CA ILE A 409 -8.00 14.65 26.07
C ILE A 409 -7.20 14.42 24.80
N TRP A 410 -6.69 15.50 24.21
CA TRP A 410 -5.93 15.45 22.96
C TRP A 410 -4.46 15.71 23.22
N THR A 411 -3.58 14.80 22.80
CA THR A 411 -2.13 14.93 22.99
C THR A 411 -1.46 15.34 21.67
N THR A 412 -0.52 16.29 21.75
CA THR A 412 0.28 16.75 20.59
C THR A 412 1.61 16.01 20.42
N PHE A 413 1.86 15.03 21.28
CA PHE A 413 3.02 14.16 21.26
C PHE A 413 2.61 12.74 21.65
N VAL A 414 3.44 11.76 21.29
CA VAL A 414 3.28 10.38 21.74
C VAL A 414 3.92 10.26 23.12
N PRO A 415 3.15 10.01 24.21
CA PRO A 415 3.71 9.84 25.54
C PRO A 415 4.56 8.56 25.61
N GLY A 416 5.58 8.54 26.48
CA GLY A 416 6.34 7.32 26.75
C GLY A 416 5.44 6.21 27.34
N VAL A 417 5.86 4.94 27.24
CA VAL A 417 5.05 3.75 27.56
C VAL A 417 4.38 3.83 28.94
N LEU A 418 5.12 4.19 29.98
CA LEU A 418 4.59 4.30 31.35
C LEU A 418 3.55 5.43 31.49
N LYS A 419 3.83 6.60 30.91
CA LYS A 419 2.92 7.75 30.92
C LYS A 419 1.64 7.45 30.14
N ARG A 420 1.77 6.80 28.99
CA ARG A 420 0.65 6.40 28.15
C ARG A 420 -0.30 5.46 28.91
N ARG A 421 0.25 4.45 29.58
CA ARG A 421 -0.53 3.51 30.40
C ARG A 421 -1.35 4.22 31.49
N ARG A 422 -0.74 5.13 32.25
CA ARG A 422 -1.44 5.90 33.29
C ARG A 422 -2.58 6.76 32.72
N LEU A 423 -2.34 7.42 31.58
CA LEU A 423 -3.38 8.23 30.92
C LEU A 423 -4.52 7.38 30.38
N ASP A 424 -4.23 6.24 29.76
CA ASP A 424 -5.25 5.31 29.26
C ASP A 424 -6.09 4.74 30.43
N GLU A 425 -5.45 4.32 31.53
CA GLU A 425 -6.13 3.83 32.74
C GLU A 425 -7.05 4.90 33.32
N TRP A 426 -6.55 6.13 33.54
CA TRP A 426 -7.37 7.23 34.05
C TRP A 426 -8.53 7.60 33.13
N CYS A 427 -8.29 7.64 31.81
CA CYS A 427 -9.32 7.95 30.81
C CYS A 427 -10.44 6.89 30.79
N GLN A 428 -10.09 5.61 30.93
CA GLN A 428 -11.07 4.52 31.03
C GLN A 428 -11.93 4.64 32.29
N ASP A 429 -11.32 4.92 33.44
CA ASP A 429 -12.02 5.04 34.72
C ASP A 429 -13.02 6.21 34.77
N HIS A 430 -12.78 7.26 33.97
CA HIS A 430 -13.58 8.49 33.96
C HIS A 430 -14.41 8.68 32.68
N ALA A 431 -14.48 7.66 31.82
CA ALA A 431 -15.18 7.69 30.53
C ALA A 431 -14.75 8.87 29.61
N VAL A 432 -13.47 9.24 29.64
CA VAL A 432 -12.87 10.28 28.80
C VAL A 432 -12.12 9.65 27.62
N GLU A 433 -12.24 10.18 26.42
CA GLU A 433 -11.51 9.66 25.26
C GLU A 433 -10.09 10.25 25.16
N LEU A 434 -9.05 9.41 25.13
CA LEU A 434 -7.68 9.85 24.86
C LEU A 434 -7.36 9.79 23.36
N VAL A 435 -7.18 10.97 22.74
CA VAL A 435 -6.82 11.11 21.34
C VAL A 435 -5.33 11.46 21.22
N VAL A 436 -4.57 10.61 20.52
CA VAL A 436 -3.13 10.85 20.29
C VAL A 436 -2.89 11.19 18.83
N LEU A 437 -2.42 12.41 18.58
CA LEU A 437 -2.13 12.87 17.23
C LEU A 437 -0.86 12.21 16.68
N PRO A 438 -0.89 11.70 15.44
CA PRO A 438 0.25 11.02 14.84
C PRO A 438 1.41 12.00 14.56
N ARG A 439 2.66 11.55 14.76
CA ARG A 439 3.89 12.29 14.40
C ARG A 439 4.14 12.36 12.87
N SER A 440 3.08 12.38 12.06
CA SER A 440 3.22 12.37 10.61
C SER A 440 3.52 13.77 10.06
N GLU A 441 4.45 13.86 9.12
CA GLU A 441 4.96 15.10 8.51
C GLU A 441 3.89 16.05 7.90
N PRO A 442 2.75 15.58 7.33
CA PRO A 442 1.73 16.51 6.85
C PRO A 442 0.99 17.24 7.98
N PHE A 443 0.88 16.62 9.16
CA PHE A 443 0.17 17.23 10.31
C PHE A 443 1.04 18.28 11.00
N HIS A 444 2.35 18.04 11.08
CA HIS A 444 3.30 19.01 11.63
C HIS A 444 3.36 20.31 10.83
N ARG A 445 3.46 20.23 9.50
CA ARG A 445 3.45 21.42 8.64
C ARG A 445 2.16 22.24 8.77
N LEU A 446 1.03 21.57 9.01
CA LEU A 446 -0.26 22.23 9.18
C LEU A 446 -0.36 22.99 10.52
N LEU A 447 0.17 22.41 11.59
CA LEU A 447 0.27 23.08 12.90
C LEU A 447 1.29 24.24 12.87
N GLU A 448 2.39 24.10 12.13
CA GLU A 448 3.40 25.15 11.99
C GLU A 448 2.92 26.33 11.13
N ALA A 449 2.14 26.06 10.07
CA ALA A 449 1.60 27.10 9.20
C ALA A 449 0.62 28.05 9.93
N GLN A 450 -0.11 27.54 10.93
CA GLN A 450 -1.08 28.31 11.73
C GLN A 450 -0.40 29.24 12.76
N GLY A 451 0.86 28.99 13.15
CA GLY A 451 1.57 29.72 14.20
C GLY A 451 2.46 30.88 13.72
N HIS A 452 1.96 31.80 12.89
CA HIS A 452 2.75 32.95 12.46
C HIS A 452 2.70 34.13 13.46
N ALA A 453 3.86 34.34 14.10
CA ALA A 453 4.42 35.61 14.58
C ALA A 453 3.84 36.29 15.84
N THR A 454 4.30 35.88 17.03
CA THR A 454 4.61 36.83 18.13
C THR A 454 5.76 36.32 19.02
N ALA A 455 6.57 37.27 19.49
CA ALA A 455 7.92 37.16 20.04
C ALA A 455 8.08 36.35 21.35
N LEU A 456 9.25 35.70 21.52
CA LEU A 456 10.15 35.79 22.70
C LEU A 456 11.36 34.81 22.57
N HIS A 457 12.55 35.42 22.61
CA HIS A 457 13.95 34.95 22.82
C HIS A 457 14.52 33.63 22.21
N PRO A 458 15.79 33.66 21.73
CA PRO A 458 16.51 32.46 21.31
C PRO A 458 16.91 31.61 22.54
N PRO A 459 17.12 30.29 22.36
CA PRO A 459 17.57 29.41 23.44
C PRO A 459 18.97 29.81 23.91
N ILE A 460 19.11 29.95 25.24
CA ILE A 460 20.39 30.05 25.95
C ILE A 460 21.10 28.71 25.83
N ALA A 461 21.82 28.50 24.74
CA ALA A 461 22.77 27.41 24.55
C ALA A 461 23.79 27.77 23.45
N ALA A 462 24.41 28.94 23.55
CA ALA A 462 25.51 29.35 22.68
C ALA A 462 26.39 30.44 23.31
N GLN A 463 26.77 30.29 24.59
CA GLN A 463 27.80 31.12 25.23
C GLN A 463 28.91 30.34 25.97
N ASN A 464 28.88 29.01 25.96
CA ASN A 464 29.98 28.18 26.47
C ASN A 464 30.64 27.41 25.33
N ALA A 465 31.26 28.13 24.39
CA ALA A 465 32.18 27.55 23.40
C ALA A 465 33.22 28.58 22.90
N ALA A 466 33.61 29.53 23.75
CA ALA A 466 34.72 30.43 23.51
C ALA A 466 35.63 30.40 24.74
N GLY A 467 36.54 29.42 24.77
CA GLY A 467 37.53 29.27 25.81
C GLY A 467 38.52 28.15 25.47
N HIS A 468 39.74 28.56 25.10
CA HIS A 468 40.99 27.80 24.95
C HIS A 468 41.30 27.18 23.56
N PRO A 469 42.21 27.82 22.81
CA PRO A 469 43.18 27.14 21.96
C PRO A 469 44.56 27.20 22.65
N ASP A 470 45.07 26.07 23.13
CA ASP A 470 46.52 25.87 23.31
C ASP A 470 46.84 24.48 22.77
N ALA A 471 47.23 24.45 21.50
CA ALA A 471 47.88 23.32 20.86
C ALA A 471 49.39 23.50 21.07
N LEU A 472 49.99 22.49 21.70
CA LEU A 472 51.43 22.29 21.79
C LEU A 472 52.03 22.17 20.38
N GLU A 473 52.87 23.14 20.01
CA GLU A 473 53.89 22.98 18.99
C GLU A 473 55.01 22.07 19.54
N VAL A 474 55.27 20.95 18.84
CA VAL A 474 56.53 20.22 18.94
C VAL A 474 57.37 20.70 17.77
N SER A 475 58.45 21.41 18.09
CA SER A 475 59.48 21.85 17.15
C SER A 475 60.34 20.67 16.71
N ALA A 476 60.64 20.63 15.41
CA ALA A 476 61.88 20.08 14.92
C ALA A 476 62.96 21.17 15.08
N ASP A 477 63.90 20.91 16.00
CA ASP A 477 65.34 21.20 16.00
C ASP A 477 65.88 21.23 17.44
#